data_AF-A0A7Y9HM48-F1
#
_entry.id   AF-A0A7Y9HM48-F1
#
_cell.length_a   1.000
_cell.length_b   1.000
_cell.length_c   1.000
_cell.angle_alpha   90.00
_cell.angle_beta   90.00
_cell.angle_gamma   90.00
#
_symmetry.space_group_name_H-M   'P 1'
#
loop_
_entity.id
_entity.type
_entity.pdbx_description
1 polymer ?
#
loop_
_entity_poly.entity_id
_entity_poly.type
_entity_poly.pdbx_seq_one_letter_code
_entity_poly.pdbx_strand_id
1 'polypeptide(L)'
;MHSTESTKYRKCLEDGGVPPQQALAHADALGEVLENLKDALATKDWVRAEISQQLQELKIDLLKWMFTMFIAQTGVTLGAVIALIRYLPH
;
A
#
# COMPACT_ATOMS: atom_id res chain seq x y z
N MET A 1 1.94 -24.31 6.57
CA MET A 1 2.99 -24.19 7.62
C MET A 1 4.21 -25.04 7.26
N HIS A 2 5.46 -24.61 7.50
CA HIS A 2 6.62 -25.48 7.26
C HIS A 2 6.64 -26.65 8.28
N SER A 3 6.87 -27.87 7.81
CA SER A 3 6.91 -29.11 8.63
C SER A 3 7.84 -29.02 9.85
N THR A 4 8.92 -28.23 9.73
CA THR A 4 9.91 -27.95 10.78
C THR A 4 9.40 -27.01 11.89
N GLU A 5 8.47 -26.10 11.58
CA GLU A 5 7.86 -25.18 12.56
C GLU A 5 6.79 -25.92 13.39
N SER A 6 5.95 -26.71 12.72
CA SER A 6 4.92 -27.56 13.35
C SER A 6 5.52 -28.56 14.35
N THR A 7 6.65 -29.17 13.99
CA THR A 7 7.34 -30.14 14.85
C THR A 7 7.98 -29.51 16.07
N LYS A 8 8.61 -28.33 15.93
CA LYS A 8 9.14 -27.57 17.07
C LYS A 8 8.03 -27.11 18.02
N TYR A 9 6.92 -26.61 17.47
CA TYR A 9 5.76 -26.16 18.26
C TYR A 9 5.14 -27.31 19.07
N ARG A 10 4.92 -28.46 18.43
CA ARG A 10 4.43 -29.67 19.10
C ARG A 10 5.34 -30.12 20.24
N LYS A 11 6.65 -30.17 19.98
CA LYS A 11 7.63 -30.55 20.99
C LYS A 11 7.61 -29.59 22.20
N CYS A 12 7.44 -28.30 21.96
CA CYS A 12 7.33 -27.31 23.04
C CYS A 12 6.06 -27.51 23.89
N LEU A 13 4.94 -27.90 23.28
CA LEU A 13 3.72 -28.26 24.02
C LEU A 13 3.91 -29.53 24.84
N GLU A 14 4.53 -30.56 24.27
CA GLU A 14 4.84 -31.81 24.97
C GLU A 14 5.80 -31.60 26.14
N ASP A 15 6.87 -30.81 25.96
CA ASP A 15 7.81 -30.43 27.03
C ASP A 15 7.11 -29.63 28.15
N GLY A 16 6.03 -28.90 27.80
CA GLY A 16 5.14 -28.21 28.74
C GLY A 16 4.11 -29.11 29.44
N GLY A 17 4.14 -30.43 29.19
CA GLY A 17 3.24 -31.41 29.80
C GLY A 17 1.92 -31.63 29.07
N VAL A 18 1.75 -31.06 27.87
CA VAL A 18 0.56 -31.32 27.04
C VAL A 18 0.66 -32.73 26.44
N PRO A 19 -0.39 -33.57 26.55
CA PRO A 19 -0.39 -34.89 25.94
C PRO A 19 -0.13 -34.84 24.43
N PRO A 20 0.61 -35.80 23.84
CA PRO A 20 1.03 -35.75 22.43
C PRO A 20 -0.12 -35.59 21.43
N GLN A 21 -1.27 -36.22 21.69
CA GLN A 21 -2.46 -36.11 20.83
C GLN A 21 -3.05 -34.69 20.85
N GLN A 22 -3.04 -34.05 22.02
CA GLN A 22 -3.51 -32.67 22.16
C GLN A 22 -2.51 -31.67 21.56
N ALA A 23 -1.21 -31.91 21.75
CA ALA A 23 -0.16 -31.11 21.14
C ALA A 23 -0.23 -31.14 19.60
N LEU A 24 -0.53 -32.30 19.02
CA LEU A 24 -0.78 -32.46 17.59
C LEU A 24 -2.01 -31.66 17.14
N ALA A 25 -3.15 -31.82 17.82
CA ALA A 25 -4.38 -31.11 17.47
C ALA A 25 -4.22 -29.58 17.55
N HIS A 26 -3.48 -29.07 18.54
CA HIS A 26 -3.15 -27.65 18.66
C HIS A 26 -2.26 -27.17 17.51
N ALA A 27 -1.25 -27.95 17.13
CA ALA A 27 -0.38 -27.62 16.01
C ALA A 27 -1.16 -27.58 14.68
N ASP A 28 -2.08 -28.52 14.46
CA ASP A 28 -2.89 -28.56 13.24
C ASP A 28 -3.87 -27.39 13.17
N ALA A 29 -4.61 -27.11 14.24
CA ALA A 29 -5.54 -25.98 14.31
C ALA A 29 -4.83 -24.63 14.14
N LEU A 30 -3.66 -24.45 14.75
CA LEU A 30 -2.87 -23.23 14.58
C LEU A 30 -2.32 -23.12 13.15
N GLY A 31 -1.93 -24.24 12.55
CA GLY A 31 -1.50 -24.31 11.15
C GLY A 31 -2.58 -23.85 10.18
N GLU A 32 -3.81 -24.29 10.38
CA GLU A 32 -4.97 -23.89 9.58
C GLU A 32 -5.27 -22.39 9.70
N VAL A 33 -5.24 -21.83 10.92
CA VAL A 33 -5.42 -20.38 11.13
C VAL A 33 -4.31 -19.58 10.46
N LEU A 34 -3.05 -20.01 10.57
CA LEU A 34 -1.91 -19.34 9.94
C LEU A 34 -1.98 -19.38 8.41
N GLU A 35 -2.47 -20.48 7.84
CA GLU A 35 -2.66 -20.63 6.41
C GLU A 35 -3.78 -19.72 5.90
N ASN A 36 -4.91 -19.66 6.61
CA ASN A 36 -5.99 -18.73 6.32
C ASN A 36 -5.56 -17.25 6.47
N LEU A 37 -4.70 -16.94 7.44
CA LEU A 37 -4.16 -15.58 7.63
C LEU A 37 -3.19 -15.17 6.53
N LYS A 38 -2.50 -16.11 5.89
CA LYS A 38 -1.54 -15.80 4.81
C LYS A 38 -2.22 -15.10 3.63
N ASP A 39 -3.46 -15.48 3.34
CA ASP A 39 -4.25 -14.90 2.26
C ASP A 39 -5.03 -13.65 2.70
N ALA A 40 -5.31 -13.51 4.00
CA ALA A 40 -6.00 -12.35 4.56
C ALA A 40 -5.06 -11.17 4.88
N LEU A 41 -3.78 -11.44 5.14
CA LEU A 41 -2.82 -10.43 5.54
C LEU A 41 -2.11 -9.84 4.31
N ALA A 42 -2.16 -8.51 4.21
CA ALA A 42 -1.39 -7.75 3.27
C ALA A 42 0.12 -8.03 3.45
N THR A 43 0.77 -8.57 2.42
CA THR A 43 2.22 -8.77 2.44
C THR A 43 2.94 -7.43 2.34
N LYS A 44 4.17 -7.36 2.86
CA LYS A 44 5.01 -6.15 2.77
C LYS A 44 5.22 -5.71 1.31
N ASP A 45 5.35 -6.66 0.41
CA ASP A 45 5.53 -6.40 -1.02
C ASP A 45 4.23 -5.86 -1.65
N TRP A 46 3.08 -6.42 -1.28
CA TRP A 46 1.77 -5.87 -1.69
C TRP A 46 1.59 -4.43 -1.22
N VAL A 47 1.86 -4.15 0.07
CA VAL A 47 1.77 -2.78 0.62
C VAL A 47 2.71 -1.83 -0.11
N ARG A 48 3.94 -2.26 -0.40
CA ARG A 48 4.92 -1.45 -1.15
C ARG A 48 4.45 -1.17 -2.58
N ALA A 49 3.89 -2.16 -3.26
CA ALA A 49 3.36 -2.02 -4.61
C ALA A 49 2.18 -1.03 -4.63
N GLU A 50 1.24 -1.20 -3.71
CA GLU A 50 0.05 -0.36 -3.56
C GLU A 50 0.43 1.11 -3.29
N ILE A 51 1.35 1.36 -2.34
CA ILE A 51 1.85 2.72 -2.05
C ILE A 51 2.56 3.31 -3.28
N SER A 52 3.37 2.52 -3.98
CA SER A 52 4.05 2.99 -5.18
C SER A 52 3.06 3.37 -6.29
N GLN A 53 1.98 2.61 -6.44
CA GLN A 53 0.92 2.92 -7.40
C GLN A 53 0.21 4.22 -7.04
N GLN A 54 -0.26 4.35 -5.79
CA GLN A 54 -0.94 5.56 -5.33
C GLN A 54 -0.06 6.82 -5.46
N LEU A 55 1.24 6.70 -5.21
CA LEU A 55 2.19 7.81 -5.43
C LEU A 55 2.35 8.17 -6.90
N GLN A 56 2.32 7.19 -7.81
CA GLN A 56 2.37 7.45 -9.25
C GLN A 56 1.10 8.16 -9.74
N GLU A 57 -0.07 7.70 -9.30
CA GLU A 57 -1.36 8.33 -9.61
C GLU A 57 -1.39 9.78 -9.11
N LEU A 58 -1.00 10.00 -7.85
CA LEU A 58 -0.93 11.34 -7.26
C LEU A 58 0.07 12.25 -8.01
N LYS A 59 1.21 11.71 -8.43
CA LYS A 59 2.21 12.45 -9.20
C LYS A 59 1.66 12.87 -10.57
N ILE A 60 0.93 11.99 -11.25
CA ILE A 60 0.30 12.28 -12.54
C ILE A 60 -0.76 13.38 -12.37
N ASP A 61 -1.60 13.27 -11.35
CA ASP A 61 -2.62 14.27 -11.06
C ASP A 61 -2.01 15.63 -10.73
N LEU A 62 -0.93 15.66 -9.93
CA LEU A 62 -0.21 16.90 -9.63
C LEU A 62 0.33 17.54 -10.89
N LEU A 63 0.96 16.77 -11.79
CA LEU A 63 1.46 17.29 -13.06
C LEU A 63 0.33 17.85 -13.92
N LYS A 64 -0.79 17.15 -14.00
CA LYS A 64 -1.98 17.62 -14.73
C LYS A 64 -2.45 18.96 -14.21
N TRP A 65 -2.63 19.10 -12.89
CA TRP A 65 -3.02 20.36 -12.26
C TRP A 65 -2.00 21.47 -12.45
N MET A 66 -0.71 21.15 -12.39
CA MET A 66 0.37 22.11 -12.64
C MET A 66 0.30 22.67 -14.07
N PHE A 67 0.11 21.81 -15.07
CA PHE A 67 -0.07 22.25 -16.45
C PHE A 67 -1.35 23.07 -16.64
N THR A 68 -2.47 22.64 -16.04
CA THR A 68 -3.73 23.39 -16.08
C THR A 68 -3.56 24.79 -15.51
N MET A 69 -2.93 24.92 -14.34
CA MET A 69 -2.67 26.22 -13.72
C MET A 69 -1.69 27.06 -14.54
N PHE A 70 -0.64 26.44 -15.10
CA PHE A 70 0.33 27.15 -15.93
C PHE A 70 -0.30 27.73 -17.20
N ILE A 71 -1.17 26.97 -17.87
CA ILE A 71 -1.92 27.43 -19.04
C ILE A 71 -2.88 28.56 -18.65
N ALA A 72 -3.63 28.38 -17.55
CA ALA A 72 -4.56 29.39 -17.06
C ALA A 72 -3.82 30.70 -16.73
N GLN A 73 -2.72 30.63 -15.98
CA GLN A 73 -1.90 31.79 -15.63
C GLN A 73 -1.33 32.46 -16.88
N THR A 74 -0.80 31.70 -17.84
CA THR A 74 -0.26 32.25 -19.09
C THR A 74 -1.34 32.99 -19.88
N GLY A 75 -2.55 32.42 -19.98
CA GLY A 75 -3.69 33.06 -20.64
C GLY A 75 -4.11 34.36 -19.96
N VAL A 76 -4.21 34.38 -18.62
CA VAL A 76 -4.51 35.59 -17.85
C VAL A 76 -3.44 36.66 -18.07
N THR A 77 -2.16 36.29 -18.01
CA THR A 77 -1.05 37.23 -18.18
C THR A 77 -1.05 37.85 -19.58
N LEU A 78 -1.20 37.03 -20.62
CA LEU A 78 -1.27 37.52 -22.01
C LEU A 78 -2.50 38.42 -22.23
N GLY A 79 -3.66 38.02 -21.73
CA GLY A 79 -4.88 38.83 -21.80
C GLY A 79 -4.72 40.19 -21.12
N ALA A 80 -4.08 40.22 -19.94
CA ALA A 80 -3.79 41.46 -19.22
C ALA A 80 -2.83 42.37 -20.01
N VAL A 81 -1.76 41.83 -20.59
CA VAL A 81 -0.81 42.60 -21.41
C VAL A 81 -1.51 43.23 -22.63
N ILE A 82 -2.33 42.45 -23.35
CA ILE A 82 -3.08 42.96 -24.50
C ILE A 82 -4.07 44.06 -24.08
N ALA A 83 -4.79 43.85 -22.98
CA ALA A 83 -5.71 44.84 -22.44
C ALA A 83 -4.98 46.14 -22.06
N LEU A 84 -3.82 46.05 -21.41
CA LEU A 84 -3.00 47.21 -21.06
C LEU A 84 -2.53 47.98 -22.30
N ILE A 85 -2.04 47.28 -23.35
CA ILE A 85 -1.63 47.94 -24.60
C ILE A 85 -2.81 48.67 -25.25
N ARG A 86 -4.01 48.07 -25.25
CA ARG A 86 -5.20 48.66 -25.87
C ARG A 86 -5.76 49.87 -25.09
N TYR A 87 -5.64 49.86 -23.76
CA TYR A 87 -6.19 50.90 -22.89
C TYR A 87 -5.17 51.95 -22.46
N LEU A 88 -3.87 51.79 -22.78
CA LEU A 88 -2.90 52.87 -22.60
C LEU A 88 -3.21 53.98 -23.63
N PRO A 89 -3.49 55.22 -23.21
CA PRO A 89 -3.65 56.32 -24.14
C PRO A 89 -2.30 56.59 -24.85
N HIS A 90 -2.33 56.60 -26.18
CA HIS A 90 -1.23 57.09 -27.02
C HIS A 90 -1.14 58.61 -26.97
#